data_AF-A0A971HFY3-F1
#
_entry.id   AF-A0A971HFY3-F1
#
_cell.length_a   1.000
_cell.length_b   1.000
_cell.length_c   1.000
_cell.angle_alpha   90.00
_cell.angle_beta   90.00
_cell.angle_gamma   90.00
#
_symmetry.space_group_name_H-M   'P 1'
#
loop_
_entity.id
_entity.type
_entity.pdbx_description
1 polymer ?
#
loop_
_entity_poly.entity_id
_entity_poly.type
_entity_poly.pdbx_seq_one_letter_code
_entity_poly.pdbx_strand_id
1 'polypeptide(L)'
;MFDSLLDKARAGDKASKEEIINRLQPLIISSIRRYYNKPKEYEDLIQDGNLIILECIEDYEPSKGVHFLGYVKTMLRYLYLDKHKTKIHHSLNEVVGDGEVELMDLLVSEDKEALDLILDEEDNKYLLEALDRLTDRQREVIILYYFENM
;
A
#
# COMPACT_ATOMS: atom_id res chain seq x y z
N MET A 1 13.46 -22.24 -30.57
CA MET A 1 12.37 -21.30 -30.89
C MET A 1 11.26 -21.52 -29.87
N PHE A 2 10.67 -20.47 -29.29
CA PHE A 2 9.62 -20.64 -28.27
C PHE A 2 8.31 -21.17 -28.86
N ASP A 3 8.10 -21.04 -30.17
CA ASP A 3 6.82 -21.33 -30.82
C ASP A 3 6.35 -22.79 -30.61
N SER A 4 7.21 -23.78 -30.82
CA SER A 4 6.84 -25.19 -30.59
C SER A 4 6.63 -25.55 -29.11
N LEU A 5 7.24 -24.79 -28.19
CA LEU A 5 7.02 -24.96 -26.75
C LEU A 5 5.73 -24.27 -26.31
N LEU A 6 5.42 -23.11 -26.89
CA LEU A 6 4.20 -22.36 -26.61
C LEU A 6 2.96 -23.15 -27.02
N ASP A 7 2.97 -23.78 -28.19
CA ASP A 7 1.84 -24.58 -28.67
C ASP A 7 1.55 -25.76 -27.73
N LYS A 8 2.60 -26.47 -27.29
CA LYS A 8 2.48 -27.57 -26.32
C LYS A 8 2.04 -27.08 -24.94
N ALA A 9 2.63 -25.98 -24.47
CA ALA A 9 2.29 -25.39 -23.19
C ALA A 9 0.81 -24.97 -23.15
N ARG A 10 0.29 -24.38 -24.23
CA ARG A 10 -1.15 -24.05 -24.37
C ARG A 10 -2.05 -25.28 -24.44
N ALA A 11 -1.57 -26.36 -25.02
CA ALA A 11 -2.27 -27.65 -24.99
C ALA A 11 -2.29 -28.30 -23.58
N GLY A 12 -1.75 -27.63 -22.57
CA GLY A 12 -1.75 -28.09 -21.18
C GLY A 12 -0.52 -28.92 -20.80
N ASP A 13 0.49 -29.03 -21.66
CA ASP A 13 1.71 -29.76 -21.35
C ASP A 13 2.51 -29.06 -20.24
N LYS A 14 2.55 -29.69 -19.07
CA LYS A 14 3.24 -29.17 -17.89
C LYS A 14 4.75 -29.07 -18.11
N ALA A 15 5.35 -30.02 -18.83
CA ALA A 15 6.79 -30.00 -19.07
C ALA A 15 7.20 -28.80 -19.93
N SER A 16 6.41 -28.48 -20.97
CA SER A 16 6.64 -27.28 -21.78
C SER A 16 6.44 -25.99 -21.00
N LYS A 17 5.42 -25.91 -20.11
CA LYS A 17 5.23 -24.75 -19.22
C LYS A 17 6.43 -24.54 -18.30
N GLU A 18 6.89 -25.62 -17.65
CA GLU A 18 8.04 -25.61 -16.75
C GLU A 18 9.33 -25.22 -17.49
N GLU A 19 9.54 -25.75 -18.70
CA GLU A 19 10.69 -25.39 -19.53
C GLU A 19 10.69 -23.90 -19.91
N ILE A 20 9.53 -23.33 -20.25
CA ILE A 20 9.40 -21.89 -20.54
C ILE A 20 9.74 -21.07 -19.30
N ILE A 21 9.19 -21.42 -18.12
CA ILE A 21 9.48 -20.73 -16.86
C ILE A 21 10.98 -20.76 -16.57
N ASN A 22 11.61 -21.94 -16.63
CA ASN A 22 13.04 -22.11 -16.34
C ASN A 22 13.92 -21.29 -17.28
N ARG A 23 13.58 -21.20 -18.56
CA ARG A 23 14.30 -20.36 -19.54
C ARG A 23 14.14 -18.86 -19.28
N LEU A 24 13.03 -18.44 -18.68
CA LEU A 24 12.69 -17.04 -18.44
C LEU A 24 13.06 -16.55 -17.03
N GLN A 25 13.52 -17.43 -16.13
CA GLN A 25 14.04 -17.06 -14.81
C GLN A 25 15.01 -15.87 -14.82
N PRO A 26 16.02 -15.78 -15.72
CA PRO A 26 16.90 -14.61 -15.78
C PRO A 26 16.16 -13.30 -16.13
N LEU A 27 15.09 -13.38 -16.93
CA LEU A 27 14.26 -12.22 -17.28
C LEU A 27 13.43 -11.76 -16.07
N ILE A 28 12.91 -12.69 -15.27
CA ILE A 28 12.23 -12.41 -14.00
C ILE A 28 13.19 -11.67 -13.07
N ILE A 29 14.36 -12.25 -12.78
CA ILE A 29 15.35 -11.69 -11.85
C ILE A 29 15.82 -10.30 -12.30
N SER A 30 16.10 -10.11 -13.60
CA SER A 30 16.50 -8.81 -14.13
C SER A 30 15.37 -7.77 -14.08
N SER A 31 14.11 -8.18 -14.20
CA SER A 31 12.94 -7.30 -14.07
C SER A 31 12.70 -6.89 -12.62
N ILE A 32 12.82 -7.81 -11.67
CA ILE A 32 12.76 -7.53 -10.22
C ILE A 32 13.81 -6.49 -9.86
N ARG A 33 15.07 -6.75 -10.21
CA ARG A 33 16.20 -5.82 -9.95
C ARG A 33 15.97 -4.43 -10.53
N ARG A 34 15.28 -4.34 -11.68
CA ARG A 34 15.05 -3.08 -12.38
C ARG A 34 13.87 -2.29 -11.83
N TYR A 35 12.78 -2.95 -11.45
CA TYR A 35 11.50 -2.27 -11.16
C TYR A 35 11.07 -2.36 -9.70
N TYR A 36 11.44 -3.40 -8.96
CA TYR A 36 11.02 -3.61 -7.56
C TYR A 36 12.10 -4.36 -6.77
N ASN A 37 13.23 -3.70 -6.54
CA ASN A 37 14.43 -4.32 -5.96
C ASN A 37 14.34 -4.46 -4.42
N LYS A 38 13.61 -5.48 -3.96
CA LYS A 38 13.44 -5.82 -2.53
C LYS A 38 14.01 -7.21 -2.22
N PRO A 39 15.31 -7.35 -1.88
CA PRO A 39 15.96 -8.65 -1.68
C PRO A 39 15.26 -9.60 -0.70
N LYS A 40 14.63 -9.06 0.35
CA LYS A 40 13.87 -9.83 1.34
C LYS A 40 12.62 -10.51 0.75
N GLU A 41 12.11 -10.01 -0.36
CA GLU A 41 10.88 -10.47 -1.03
C GLU A 41 11.18 -11.27 -2.31
N TYR A 42 12.46 -11.55 -2.63
CA TYR A 42 12.83 -12.11 -3.94
C TYR A 42 12.17 -13.45 -4.24
N GLU A 43 12.00 -14.32 -3.25
CA GLU A 43 11.35 -15.62 -3.45
C GLU A 43 9.90 -15.45 -3.92
N ASP A 44 9.13 -14.62 -3.22
CA ASP A 44 7.74 -14.29 -3.56
C ASP A 44 7.66 -13.58 -4.92
N LEU A 45 8.55 -12.61 -5.17
CA LEU A 45 8.58 -11.87 -6.43
C LEU A 45 8.91 -12.78 -7.63
N ILE A 46 9.73 -13.81 -7.42
CA ILE A 46 10.00 -14.82 -8.45
C ILE A 46 8.74 -15.65 -8.70
N GLN A 47 8.00 -16.02 -7.66
CA GLN A 47 6.73 -16.76 -7.81
C GLN A 47 5.67 -15.95 -8.56
N ASP A 48 5.52 -14.66 -8.23
CA ASP A 48 4.65 -13.74 -8.99
C ASP A 48 5.08 -13.66 -10.47
N GLY A 49 6.40 -13.63 -10.71
CA GLY A 49 6.98 -13.67 -12.05
C GLY A 49 6.69 -14.96 -12.82
N ASN A 50 6.65 -16.10 -12.12
CA ASN A 50 6.28 -17.38 -12.73
C ASN A 50 4.79 -17.39 -13.10
N LEU A 51 3.93 -16.87 -12.22
CA LEU A 51 2.50 -16.77 -12.46
C LEU A 51 2.19 -15.90 -13.68
N ILE A 52 2.79 -14.71 -13.79
CA ILE A 52 2.55 -13.83 -14.94
C ILE A 52 3.03 -14.45 -16.25
N ILE A 53 4.09 -15.28 -16.23
CA ILE A 53 4.55 -16.01 -17.41
C ILE A 53 3.52 -17.05 -17.83
N LEU A 54 2.92 -17.78 -16.88
CA LEU A 54 1.86 -18.74 -17.17
C LEU A 54 0.65 -18.05 -17.81
N GLU A 55 0.24 -16.89 -17.28
CA GLU A 55 -0.81 -16.06 -17.89
C GLU A 55 -0.41 -15.60 -19.30
N CYS A 56 0.84 -15.17 -19.49
CA CYS A 56 1.33 -14.77 -20.81
C CYS A 56 1.29 -15.93 -21.83
N ILE A 57 1.53 -17.17 -21.41
CA ILE A 57 1.45 -18.34 -22.30
C ILE A 57 0.03 -18.48 -22.84
N GLU A 58 -0.98 -18.37 -21.99
CA GLU A 58 -2.39 -18.49 -22.37
C GLU A 58 -2.85 -17.30 -23.24
N ASP A 59 -2.53 -16.07 -22.84
CA ASP A 59 -3.10 -14.85 -23.45
C ASP A 59 -2.35 -14.33 -24.68
N TYR A 60 -1.16 -14.84 -24.97
CA TYR A 60 -0.34 -14.29 -26.04
C TYR A 60 -0.98 -14.47 -27.43
N GLU A 61 -1.05 -13.41 -28.22
CA GLU A 61 -1.60 -13.46 -29.58
C GLU A 61 -0.53 -13.09 -30.62
N PRO A 62 -0.01 -14.06 -31.39
CA PRO A 62 0.97 -13.78 -32.44
C PRO A 62 0.49 -12.79 -33.50
N SER A 63 -0.82 -12.72 -33.73
CA SER A 63 -1.47 -11.80 -34.68
C SER A 63 -1.24 -10.32 -34.34
N LYS A 64 -0.94 -9.99 -33.09
CA LYS A 64 -0.65 -8.61 -32.64
C LYS A 64 0.75 -8.11 -33.03
N GLY A 65 1.57 -8.95 -33.68
CA GLY A 65 2.85 -8.54 -34.27
C GLY A 65 4.00 -8.28 -33.29
N VAL A 66 3.85 -8.67 -32.02
CA VAL A 66 4.89 -8.56 -30.99
C VAL A 66 5.41 -9.95 -30.66
N HIS A 67 6.72 -10.15 -30.58
CA HIS A 67 7.29 -11.42 -30.14
C HIS A 67 6.98 -11.73 -28.67
N PHE A 68 6.74 -13.00 -28.35
CA PHE A 68 6.41 -13.49 -27.00
C PHE A 68 7.34 -12.93 -25.91
N LEU A 69 8.66 -12.94 -26.12
CA LEU A 69 9.62 -12.38 -25.15
C LEU A 69 9.40 -10.89 -24.87
N GLY A 70 9.04 -10.11 -25.89
CA GLY A 70 8.73 -8.69 -25.75
C GLY A 70 7.43 -8.45 -24.97
N TYR A 71 6.44 -9.33 -25.19
CA TYR A 71 5.19 -9.33 -24.44
C TYR A 71 5.42 -9.66 -22.97
N VAL A 72 6.09 -10.78 -22.66
CA VAL A 72 6.43 -11.18 -21.29
C VAL A 72 7.22 -10.09 -20.56
N LYS A 73 8.23 -9.50 -21.22
CA LYS A 73 9.03 -8.40 -20.65
C LYS A 73 8.17 -7.19 -20.27
N THR A 74 7.13 -6.91 -21.06
CA THR A 74 6.19 -5.83 -20.80
C THR A 74 5.28 -6.15 -19.61
N MET A 75 4.78 -7.38 -19.53
CA MET A 75 3.95 -7.83 -18.41
C MET A 75 4.71 -7.87 -17.08
N LEU A 76 5.94 -8.41 -17.07
CA LEU A 76 6.81 -8.37 -15.89
C LEU A 76 7.08 -6.95 -15.41
N ARG A 77 7.27 -5.99 -16.33
CA ARG A 77 7.40 -4.58 -15.98
C ARG A 77 6.17 -4.05 -15.26
N TYR A 78 4.97 -4.33 -15.78
CA TYR A 78 3.73 -3.85 -15.15
C TYR A 78 3.50 -4.49 -13.79
N LEU A 79 3.69 -5.81 -13.67
CA LEU A 79 3.62 -6.55 -12.41
C LEU A 79 4.44 -5.89 -11.32
N TYR A 80 5.75 -5.68 -11.55
CA TYR A 80 6.64 -5.16 -10.52
C TYR A 80 6.48 -3.66 -10.27
N LEU A 81 6.04 -2.87 -11.25
CA LEU A 81 5.68 -1.47 -11.00
C LEU A 81 4.42 -1.34 -10.13
N ASP A 82 3.46 -2.26 -10.27
CA ASP A 82 2.22 -2.23 -9.51
C ASP A 82 2.45 -2.52 -8.01
N LYS A 83 3.48 -3.29 -7.66
CA LYS A 83 3.90 -3.56 -6.27
C LYS A 83 4.29 -2.32 -5.47
N HIS A 84 4.61 -1.19 -6.13
CA HIS A 84 4.82 0.08 -5.40
C HIS A 84 3.53 0.73 -4.91
N LYS A 85 2.36 0.34 -5.44
CA LYS A 85 1.06 0.88 -5.02
C LYS A 85 0.53 0.25 -3.74
N THR A 86 1.06 -0.91 -3.35
CA THR A 86 0.71 -1.55 -2.09
C THR A 86 1.14 -0.66 -0.92
N LYS A 87 0.23 -0.43 0.03
CA LYS A 87 0.53 0.38 1.22
C LYS A 87 1.67 -0.27 1.99
N ILE A 88 2.70 0.50 2.28
CA ILE A 88 3.77 0.06 3.18
C ILE A 88 3.19 0.02 4.58
N HIS A 89 3.17 -1.17 5.19
CA HIS A 89 2.85 -1.33 6.60
C HIS A 89 4.16 -1.28 7.39
N HIS A 90 4.23 -0.35 8.35
CA HIS A 90 5.32 -0.32 9.33
C HIS A 90 4.88 -1.09 10.57
N SER A 91 5.81 -1.84 11.17
CA SER A 91 5.59 -2.45 12.47
C SER A 91 5.69 -1.35 13.53
N LEU A 92 4.75 -1.28 14.45
CA LEU A 92 4.87 -0.36 15.59
C LEU A 92 6.05 -0.72 16.50
N ASN A 93 6.52 -1.98 16.43
CA ASN A 93 7.70 -2.45 17.16
C ASN A 93 9.00 -2.26 16.34
N GLU A 94 8.97 -1.50 15.25
CA GLU A 94 10.18 -1.15 14.51
C GLU A 94 11.00 -0.15 15.33
N VAL A 95 12.27 -0.48 15.58
CA VAL A 95 13.18 0.36 16.36
C VAL A 95 13.66 1.54 15.51
N VAL A 96 13.63 2.74 16.08
CA VAL A 96 14.02 3.99 15.43
C VAL A 96 15.34 4.49 16.04
N GLY A 97 16.28 4.92 15.19
CA GLY A 97 17.55 5.51 15.63
C GLY A 97 18.53 4.50 16.22
N ASP A 98 19.19 4.87 17.32
CA ASP A 98 20.33 4.15 17.91
C ASP A 98 19.96 2.98 18.84
N GLY A 99 18.72 2.49 18.77
CA GLY A 99 18.43 1.10 19.16
C GLY A 99 17.55 0.87 20.39
N GLU A 100 16.93 1.91 20.97
CA GLU A 100 16.15 1.74 22.21
C GLU A 100 14.69 2.19 22.14
N VAL A 101 14.29 2.94 21.10
CA VAL A 101 12.94 3.51 20.99
C VAL A 101 12.19 2.84 19.85
N GLU A 102 11.03 2.26 20.13
CA GLU A 102 10.15 1.71 19.10
C GLU A 102 9.24 2.81 18.52
N LEU A 103 8.72 2.62 17.30
CA LEU A 103 7.74 3.55 16.71
C LEU A 103 6.51 3.75 17.62
N MET A 104 6.09 2.71 18.35
CA MET A 104 4.97 2.79 19.29
C MET A 104 5.20 3.80 20.42
N ASP A 105 6.43 3.91 20.91
CA ASP A 105 6.78 4.78 22.04
C ASP A 105 6.70 6.27 21.69
N LEU A 106 6.72 6.59 20.39
CA LEU A 106 6.61 7.96 19.88
C LEU A 106 5.17 8.42 19.69
N LEU A 107 4.18 7.51 19.76
CA LEU A 107 2.78 7.84 19.57
C LEU A 107 2.21 8.45 20.86
N VAL A 108 1.67 9.66 20.75
CA VAL A 108 0.96 10.34 21.84
C VAL A 108 -0.52 9.95 21.78
N SER A 109 -1.12 9.65 22.94
CA SER A 109 -2.56 9.43 23.00
C SER A 109 -3.31 10.75 22.75
N GLU A 110 -4.41 10.68 22.00
CA GLU A 110 -5.35 11.79 21.88
C GLU A 110 -6.32 11.85 23.08
N ASP A 111 -6.24 10.89 24.00
CA ASP A 111 -7.07 10.86 25.19
C ASP A 111 -6.72 12.03 26.11
N LYS A 112 -7.76 12.75 26.55
CA LYS A 112 -7.60 13.81 27.55
C LYS A 112 -7.11 13.24 28.87
N GLU A 113 -6.09 13.86 29.44
CA GLU A 113 -5.63 13.49 30.78
C GLU A 113 -6.63 13.94 31.85
N ALA A 114 -6.51 13.40 33.07
CA ALA A 114 -7.38 13.79 34.18
C ALA A 114 -7.32 15.30 34.47
N LEU A 115 -6.15 15.92 34.28
CA LEU A 115 -5.99 17.36 34.44
C LEU A 115 -6.75 18.14 33.36
N ASP A 116 -6.69 17.70 32.11
CA ASP A 116 -7.40 18.35 31.00
C ASP A 116 -8.90 18.31 31.21
N LEU A 117 -9.43 17.20 31.72
CA LEU A 117 -10.85 17.06 32.05
C LEU A 117 -11.28 18.04 33.17
N ILE A 118 -10.45 18.19 34.20
CA ILE A 118 -10.73 19.13 35.31
C ILE A 118 -10.67 20.58 34.80
N LEU A 119 -9.69 20.90 33.95
CA LEU A 119 -9.59 22.22 33.34
C LEU A 119 -10.81 22.52 32.46
N ASP A 120 -11.25 21.57 31.64
CA ASP A 120 -12.48 21.72 30.84
C ASP A 120 -13.72 21.95 31.73
N GLU A 121 -13.84 21.23 32.85
CA GLU A 121 -14.94 21.43 33.80
C GLU A 121 -14.90 22.82 34.43
N GLU A 122 -13.71 23.30 34.79
CA GLU A 122 -13.52 24.63 35.37
C GLU A 122 -13.82 25.74 34.34
N ASP A 123 -13.31 25.60 33.11
CA ASP A 123 -13.57 26.52 32.00
C ASP A 123 -15.06 26.59 31.66
N ASN A 124 -15.76 25.46 31.61
CA ASN A 124 -17.20 25.42 31.40
C ASN A 124 -17.95 26.15 32.52
N LYS A 125 -17.51 26.01 33.78
CA LYS A 125 -18.10 26.73 34.89
C LYS A 125 -17.91 28.24 34.76
N TYR A 126 -16.69 28.70 34.45
CA TYR A 126 -16.43 30.12 34.21
C TYR A 126 -17.23 30.66 33.03
N LEU A 127 -17.37 29.88 31.96
CA LEU A 127 -18.18 30.24 30.80
C LEU A 127 -19.66 30.44 31.19
N LEU A 128 -20.24 29.51 31.94
CA LEU A 128 -21.62 29.63 32.42
C LEU A 128 -21.80 30.85 33.33
N GLU A 129 -20.88 31.07 34.28
CA GLU A 129 -20.90 32.26 35.15
C GLU A 129 -20.79 33.57 34.35
N ALA A 130 -19.99 33.60 33.28
CA ALA A 130 -19.86 34.76 32.40
C ALA A 130 -21.14 34.98 31.57
N LEU A 131 -21.74 33.92 31.03
CA LEU A 131 -23.02 33.98 30.31
C LEU A 131 -24.16 34.45 31.22
N ASP A 132 -24.12 34.12 32.51
CA ASP A 132 -25.08 34.57 33.51
C ASP A 132 -25.04 36.07 33.81
N ARG A 133 -23.92 36.73 33.54
CA ARG A 133 -23.77 38.18 33.70
C ARG A 133 -24.25 38.99 32.50
N LEU A 134 -24.54 38.33 31.37
CA LEU A 134 -25.02 38.99 30.16
C LEU A 134 -26.52 39.26 30.21
N THR A 135 -26.95 40.31 29.50
CA THR A 135 -28.38 40.51 29.24
C THR A 135 -28.91 39.44 28.27
N ASP A 136 -30.21 39.16 28.31
CA ASP A 136 -30.84 38.14 27.45
C ASP A 136 -30.46 38.29 25.97
N ARG A 137 -30.46 39.52 25.46
CA ARG A 137 -30.11 39.83 24.07
C ARG A 137 -28.62 39.62 23.75
N GLN A 138 -27.73 39.90 24.70
CA GLN A 138 -26.29 39.65 24.51
C GLN A 138 -25.98 38.16 24.53
N ARG A 139 -26.62 37.41 25.44
CA ARG A 139 -26.50 35.96 25.50
C ARG A 139 -27.03 35.31 24.23
N GLU A 140 -28.19 35.74 23.75
CA GLU A 140 -28.79 35.27 22.49
C GLU A 140 -27.84 35.47 21.32
N VAL A 141 -27.28 36.67 21.14
CA VAL A 141 -26.31 36.95 20.06
C VAL A 141 -25.08 36.02 20.12
N ILE A 142 -24.53 35.78 21.31
CA ILE A 142 -23.35 34.89 21.47
C ILE A 142 -23.70 33.45 21.14
N ILE A 143 -24.86 32.95 21.58
CA ILE A 143 -25.30 31.58 21.31
C ILE A 143 -25.51 31.39 19.80
N LEU A 144 -26.21 32.31 19.15
CA LEU A 144 -26.46 32.24 17.70
C LEU A 144 -25.15 32.25 16.89
N TYR A 145 -24.19 33.08 17.29
CA TYR A 145 -22.90 33.21 16.58
C TYR A 145 -22.00 31.98 16.75
N TYR A 146 -21.85 31.46 17.97
CA TYR A 146 -20.90 30.36 18.25
C TYR A 146 -21.49 28.96 18.09
N PHE A 147 -22.81 28.77 18.25
CA PHE A 147 -23.43 27.44 18.19
C PHE A 147 -24.35 27.25 16.99
N GLU A 148 -24.95 28.31 16.43
CA GLU A 148 -25.82 28.20 15.24
C GLU A 148 -25.15 28.66 13.93
N ASN A 149 -23.88 29.12 13.97
CA ASN A 149 -23.12 29.59 12.81
C ASN A 149 -23.88 30.66 11.97
N MET A 150 -24.57 31.59 12.64
CA MET A 150 -25.12 32.82 12.02
C MET A 150 -24.22 34.02 12.28
#